data_AF-A0A6B1IP09-F1
#
_entry.id   AF-A0A6B1IP09-F1
#
_cell.length_a   1.000
_cell.length_b   1.000
_cell.length_c   1.000
_cell.angle_alpha   90.00
_cell.angle_beta   90.00
_cell.angle_gamma   90.00
#
_symmetry.space_group_name_H-M   'P 1'
#
loop_
_entity.id
_entity.type
_entity.pdbx_description
1 polymer ?
#
loop_
_entity_poly.entity_id
_entity_poly.type
_entity_poly.pdbx_seq_one_letter_code
_entity_poly.pdbx_strand_id
1 'polypeptide(L)'
;MADSPPDDPSALDSTPDPATARTRGDRVSDATNRFIHGVELAAAALFALLFGIGVIDLAIQIAESVPTGAITDPNTVIGFIETGLLLLIIVEVYETVVAYIEQSDTRRIVRLVIYTGVIAMVRKVIIFRTTEYPTTQDALFAAVSYTIIIGGLVALLFVERSVGSSLLAE
;
A
#
# COMPACT_ATOMS: atom_id res chain seq x y z
N MET A 1 5.13 32.96 75.91
CA MET A 1 4.13 33.80 75.22
C MET A 1 4.59 33.88 73.79
N ALA A 2 3.91 33.12 72.94
CA ALA A 2 4.20 32.89 71.52
C ALA A 2 3.63 34.04 70.68
N ASP A 3 4.27 34.36 69.55
CA ASP A 3 3.70 34.06 68.22
C ASP A 3 4.74 34.31 67.13
N SER A 4 4.98 33.32 66.28
CA SER A 4 5.69 33.46 65.00
C SER A 4 4.76 32.90 63.93
N PRO A 5 4.65 33.54 62.75
CA PRO A 5 3.64 33.20 61.76
C PRO A 5 3.88 31.80 61.19
N PRO A 6 2.82 31.10 60.76
CA PRO A 6 2.98 29.74 60.24
C PRO A 6 3.67 29.78 58.87
N ASP A 7 4.76 29.01 58.77
CA ASP A 7 5.38 28.60 57.52
C ASP A 7 4.33 27.90 56.64
N ASP A 8 4.09 28.44 55.46
CA ASP A 8 3.31 27.82 54.38
C ASP A 8 4.20 26.77 53.70
N PRO A 9 3.99 25.46 53.92
CA PRO A 9 4.79 24.47 53.25
C PRO A 9 4.12 24.15 51.91
N SER A 10 4.74 24.70 50.88
CA SER A 10 5.04 23.99 49.63
C SER A 10 3.85 23.53 48.80
N ALA A 11 3.55 24.33 47.78
CA ALA A 11 3.62 23.91 46.38
C ALA A 11 3.25 22.43 46.12
N LEU A 12 1.97 22.21 45.81
CA LEU A 12 1.46 21.35 44.73
C LEU A 12 2.50 20.43 44.05
N ASP A 13 2.92 19.35 44.71
CA ASP A 13 3.52 18.22 44.00
C ASP A 13 2.39 17.37 43.42
N SER A 14 1.77 17.90 42.36
CA SER A 14 0.76 17.18 41.59
C SER A 14 1.45 16.20 40.64
N THR A 15 2.20 15.24 41.17
CA THR A 15 2.59 14.07 40.39
C THR A 15 1.30 13.34 40.02
N PRO A 16 0.96 13.19 38.72
CA PRO A 16 -0.27 12.51 38.33
C PRO A 16 -0.25 11.07 38.88
N ASP A 17 -1.27 10.71 39.63
CA ASP A 17 -1.43 9.38 40.21
C ASP A 17 -1.30 8.33 39.08
N PRO A 18 -0.33 7.38 39.16
CA PRO A 18 -0.05 6.41 38.11
C PRO A 18 -1.25 5.52 37.76
N ALA A 19 -2.30 5.48 38.59
CA ALA A 19 -3.57 4.85 38.26
C ALA A 19 -4.36 5.65 37.21
N THR A 20 -4.41 6.98 37.33
CA THR A 20 -5.15 7.86 36.40
C THR A 20 -4.48 7.94 35.02
N ALA A 21 -3.16 7.87 34.95
CA ALA A 21 -2.40 7.82 33.70
C ALA A 21 -2.64 6.52 32.92
N ARG A 22 -2.71 5.36 33.60
CA ARG A 22 -3.05 4.07 33.00
C ARG A 22 -4.46 4.06 32.42
N THR A 23 -5.47 4.49 33.19
CA THR A 23 -6.88 4.53 32.73
C THR A 23 -7.12 5.49 31.55
N ARG A 24 -6.27 6.51 31.37
CA ARG A 24 -6.33 7.42 30.20
C ARG A 24 -5.67 6.80 28.98
N GLY A 25 -4.53 6.12 29.15
CA GLY A 25 -3.85 5.38 28.08
C GLY A 25 -4.68 4.22 27.52
N ASP A 26 -5.36 3.48 28.40
CA ASP A 26 -6.20 2.35 28.01
C ASP A 26 -7.40 2.82 27.14
N ARG A 27 -8.08 3.88 27.56
CA ARG A 27 -9.21 4.46 26.80
C ARG A 27 -8.81 5.04 25.44
N VAL A 28 -7.64 5.67 25.35
CA VAL A 28 -7.13 6.21 24.08
C VAL A 28 -6.76 5.08 23.13
N SER A 29 -6.19 3.99 23.65
CA SER A 29 -5.85 2.80 22.86
C SER A 29 -7.09 2.10 22.31
N ASP A 30 -8.14 1.94 23.12
CA ASP A 30 -9.41 1.34 22.69
C ASP A 30 -10.12 2.14 21.60
N ALA A 31 -10.17 3.48 21.75
CA ALA A 31 -10.75 4.38 20.75
C ALA A 31 -9.97 4.34 19.43
N THR A 32 -8.63 4.32 19.51
CA THR A 32 -7.75 4.23 18.34
C THR A 32 -7.92 2.90 17.62
N ASN A 33 -7.98 1.78 18.36
CA ASN A 33 -8.16 0.45 17.78
C ASN A 33 -9.49 0.34 17.02
N ARG A 34 -10.58 0.88 17.59
CA ARG A 34 -11.89 0.88 16.94
C ARG A 34 -11.94 1.78 15.70
N PHE A 35 -11.22 2.91 15.71
CA PHE A 35 -11.08 3.76 14.55
C PHE A 35 -10.33 3.07 13.40
N ILE A 36 -9.19 2.43 13.69
CA ILE A 36 -8.40 1.69 12.69
C ILE A 36 -9.25 0.61 12.03
N HIS A 37 -9.96 -0.22 12.81
CA HIS A 37 -10.85 -1.25 12.25
C HIS A 37 -11.97 -0.65 11.38
N GLY A 38 -12.49 0.51 11.75
CA GLY A 38 -13.50 1.21 10.94
C GLY A 38 -12.94 1.70 9.60
N VAL A 39 -11.72 2.24 9.60
CA VAL A 39 -11.00 2.68 8.39
C VAL A 39 -10.63 1.48 7.51
N GLU A 40 -10.17 0.38 8.10
CA GLU A 40 -9.86 -0.87 7.39
C GLU A 40 -11.10 -1.40 6.65
N LEU A 41 -12.24 -1.50 7.34
CA LEU A 41 -13.49 -1.96 6.73
C LEU A 41 -13.94 -1.03 5.59
N ALA A 42 -13.81 0.29 5.76
CA ALA A 42 -14.16 1.27 4.74
C ALA A 42 -13.23 1.16 3.52
N ALA A 43 -11.93 0.99 3.74
CA ALA A 43 -10.96 0.77 2.67
C ALA A 43 -11.26 -0.53 1.93
N ALA A 44 -11.45 -1.64 2.63
CA ALA A 44 -11.81 -2.93 2.05
C ALA A 44 -13.09 -2.84 1.21
N ALA A 45 -14.12 -2.16 1.71
CA ALA A 45 -15.37 -1.95 0.97
C ALA A 45 -15.15 -1.12 -0.30
N LEU A 46 -14.32 -0.07 -0.24
CA LEU A 46 -13.99 0.74 -1.41
C LEU A 46 -13.24 -0.07 -2.47
N PHE A 47 -12.20 -0.81 -2.08
CA PHE A 47 -11.44 -1.67 -3.00
C PHE A 47 -12.33 -2.75 -3.61
N ALA A 48 -13.16 -3.41 -2.82
CA ALA A 48 -14.11 -4.41 -3.31
C ALA A 48 -15.13 -3.82 -4.30
N LEU A 49 -15.64 -2.61 -4.03
CA LEU A 49 -16.55 -1.91 -4.93
C LEU A 49 -15.87 -1.57 -6.27
N LEU A 50 -14.69 -0.95 -6.23
CA LEU A 50 -13.92 -0.59 -7.42
C LEU A 50 -13.56 -1.82 -8.26
N PHE A 51 -13.13 -2.89 -7.60
CA PHE A 51 -12.83 -4.17 -8.24
C PHE A 51 -14.09 -4.76 -8.90
N GLY A 52 -15.21 -4.79 -8.17
CA GLY A 52 -16.48 -5.29 -8.69
C GLY A 52 -16.97 -4.53 -9.92
N ILE A 53 -16.88 -3.20 -9.90
CA ILE A 53 -17.24 -2.36 -11.06
C ILE A 53 -16.36 -2.71 -12.26
N GLY A 54 -15.03 -2.78 -12.09
CA GLY A 54 -14.15 -3.08 -13.21
C GLY A 54 -14.30 -4.51 -13.75
N VAL A 55 -14.65 -5.49 -12.91
CA VAL A 55 -14.96 -6.86 -13.37
C VAL A 55 -16.22 -6.86 -14.23
N ILE A 56 -17.26 -6.12 -13.82
CA ILE A 56 -18.51 -5.99 -14.58
C ILE A 56 -18.24 -5.28 -15.91
N ASP A 57 -17.47 -4.19 -15.90
CA ASP A 57 -17.09 -3.45 -17.10
C ASP A 57 -16.35 -4.35 -18.11
N LEU A 58 -15.33 -5.08 -17.65
CA LEU A 58 -14.62 -6.05 -18.48
C LEU A 58 -15.53 -7.15 -19.03
N ALA A 59 -16.44 -7.68 -18.20
CA ALA A 59 -17.38 -8.71 -18.62
C ALA A 59 -18.33 -8.22 -19.72
N ILE A 60 -18.84 -6.98 -19.59
CA ILE A 60 -19.68 -6.33 -20.60
C ILE A 60 -18.87 -6.14 -21.89
N GLN A 61 -17.65 -5.59 -21.79
CA GLN A 61 -16.77 -5.34 -22.93
C GLN A 61 -16.48 -6.61 -23.74
N ILE A 62 -16.23 -7.73 -23.04
CA ILE A 62 -16.03 -9.04 -23.66
C ILE A 62 -17.33 -9.52 -24.32
N ALA A 63 -18.46 -9.45 -23.62
CA ALA A 63 -19.75 -9.91 -24.13
C ALA A 63 -20.18 -9.16 -25.40
N GLU A 64 -19.94 -7.85 -25.46
CA GLU A 64 -20.22 -7.01 -26.65
C GLU A 64 -19.29 -7.31 -27.83
N SER A 65 -18.08 -7.80 -27.56
CA SER A 65 -17.07 -8.10 -28.59
C SER A 65 -17.24 -9.48 -29.23
N VAL A 66 -18.06 -10.36 -28.64
CA VAL A 66 -18.32 -11.71 -29.16
C VAL A 66 -19.17 -11.67 -30.46
N PRO A 67 -20.34 -10.98 -30.50
CA PRO A 67 -21.18 -10.95 -31.70
C PRO A 67 -20.52 -10.28 -32.91
N THR A 68 -19.63 -9.33 -32.67
CA THR A 68 -18.94 -8.56 -33.72
C THR A 68 -17.74 -9.31 -34.31
N GLY A 69 -17.32 -10.43 -33.71
CA GLY A 69 -16.10 -11.15 -34.07
C GLY A 69 -14.81 -10.42 -33.65
N ALA A 70 -14.92 -9.27 -32.97
CA ALA A 70 -13.80 -8.44 -32.55
C ALA A 70 -12.89 -9.13 -31.53
N ILE A 71 -13.34 -10.20 -30.86
CA ILE A 71 -12.52 -11.02 -29.96
C ILE A 71 -11.31 -11.67 -30.64
N THR A 72 -11.31 -11.75 -31.98
CA THR A 72 -10.16 -12.26 -32.76
C THR A 72 -9.18 -11.17 -33.19
N ASP A 73 -9.53 -9.88 -33.02
CA ASP A 73 -8.61 -8.77 -33.26
C ASP A 73 -7.65 -8.61 -32.07
N PRO A 74 -6.32 -8.70 -32.29
CA PRO A 74 -5.34 -8.49 -31.25
C PRO A 74 -5.51 -7.18 -30.48
N ASN A 75 -5.97 -6.10 -31.13
CA ASN A 75 -6.13 -4.81 -30.44
C ASN A 75 -7.25 -4.85 -29.39
N THR A 76 -8.36 -5.54 -29.68
CA THR A 76 -9.47 -5.74 -28.74
C THR A 76 -9.02 -6.56 -27.53
N VAL A 77 -8.28 -7.65 -27.79
CA VAL A 77 -7.75 -8.52 -26.73
C VAL A 77 -6.79 -7.77 -25.81
N ILE A 78 -5.95 -6.89 -26.38
CA ILE A 78 -5.06 -6.02 -25.60
C ILE A 78 -5.87 -5.10 -24.68
N GLY A 79 -6.97 -4.51 -25.16
CA GLY A 79 -7.86 -3.69 -24.33
C GLY A 79 -8.43 -4.46 -23.13
N PHE A 80 -8.82 -5.72 -23.32
CA PHE A 80 -9.26 -6.57 -22.20
C PHE A 80 -8.15 -6.82 -21.19
N ILE A 81 -6.94 -7.04 -21.68
CA ILE A 81 -5.76 -7.23 -20.85
C ILE A 81 -5.49 -5.94 -20.07
N GLU A 82 -5.50 -4.76 -20.69
CA GLU A 82 -5.32 -3.48 -19.99
C GLU A 82 -6.28 -3.29 -18.81
N THR A 83 -7.58 -3.52 -19.04
CA THR A 83 -8.60 -3.45 -17.97
C THR A 83 -8.35 -4.53 -16.91
N GLY A 84 -8.06 -5.76 -17.32
CA GLY A 84 -7.74 -6.86 -16.40
C GLY A 84 -6.50 -6.60 -15.55
N LEU A 85 -5.49 -5.93 -16.09
CA LEU A 85 -4.27 -5.57 -15.35
C LEU A 85 -4.53 -4.48 -14.35
N LEU A 86 -5.38 -3.50 -14.70
CA LEU A 86 -5.84 -2.49 -13.76
C LEU A 86 -6.56 -3.15 -12.58
N LEU A 87 -7.44 -4.12 -12.84
CA LEU A 87 -8.09 -4.90 -11.78
C LEU A 87 -7.08 -5.64 -10.90
N LEU A 88 -6.08 -6.29 -11.51
CA LEU A 88 -5.02 -6.94 -10.76
C LEU A 88 -4.16 -5.94 -9.97
N ILE A 89 -4.07 -4.66 -10.36
CA ILE A 89 -3.39 -3.62 -9.57
C ILE A 89 -4.25 -3.26 -8.36
N ILE A 90 -5.57 -3.19 -8.51
CA ILE A 90 -6.50 -2.92 -7.40
C ILE A 90 -6.35 -3.98 -6.30
N VAL A 91 -6.32 -5.26 -6.66
CA VAL A 91 -6.12 -6.36 -5.68
C VAL A 91 -4.76 -6.25 -4.99
N GLU A 92 -3.71 -6.02 -5.77
CA GLU A 92 -2.35 -5.87 -5.24
C GLU A 92 -2.26 -4.70 -4.23
N VAL A 93 -2.82 -3.54 -4.56
CA VAL A 93 -2.82 -2.37 -3.67
C VAL A 93 -3.61 -2.68 -2.40
N TYR A 94 -4.75 -3.36 -2.50
CA TYR A 94 -5.51 -3.79 -1.32
C TYR A 94 -4.67 -4.68 -0.39
N GLU A 95 -3.95 -5.67 -0.93
CA GLU A 95 -3.07 -6.54 -0.14
C GLU A 95 -1.97 -5.74 0.57
N THR A 96 -1.40 -4.71 -0.07
CA THR A 96 -0.43 -3.84 0.62
C THR A 96 -1.03 -3.04 1.77
N VAL A 97 -2.28 -2.58 1.63
CA VAL A 97 -2.98 -1.84 2.68
C VAL A 97 -3.29 -2.75 3.86
N VAL A 98 -3.81 -3.95 3.61
CA VAL A 98 -4.09 -4.94 4.66
C VAL A 98 -2.81 -5.30 5.40
N ALA A 99 -1.73 -5.60 4.66
CA ALA A 99 -0.45 -5.92 5.26
C ALA A 99 0.12 -4.77 6.13
N TYR A 100 -0.11 -3.52 5.74
CA TYR A 100 0.29 -2.35 6.51
C TYR A 100 -0.45 -2.24 7.85
N ILE A 101 -1.72 -2.63 7.87
CA ILE A 101 -2.57 -2.57 9.07
C ILE A 101 -2.28 -3.77 9.99
N GLU A 102 -2.02 -4.95 9.43
CA GLU A 102 -1.80 -6.18 10.20
C GLU A 102 -0.40 -6.32 10.81
N GLN A 103 0.65 -5.74 10.18
CA GLN A 103 2.04 -5.92 10.64
C GLN A 103 2.54 -4.76 11.49
N SER A 104 3.16 -5.10 12.63
CA SER A 104 3.81 -4.14 13.53
C SER A 104 5.31 -3.95 13.25
N ASP A 105 5.92 -4.85 12.45
CA ASP A 105 7.33 -4.78 12.07
C ASP A 105 7.53 -3.95 10.80
N THR A 106 8.00 -2.71 10.93
CA THR A 106 8.27 -1.80 9.80
C THR A 106 9.18 -2.42 8.74
N ARG A 107 10.14 -3.29 9.12
CA ARG A 107 11.05 -3.96 8.16
C ARG A 107 10.34 -4.98 7.27
N ARG A 108 9.30 -5.68 7.77
CA ARG A 108 8.50 -6.62 6.96
C ARG A 108 7.59 -5.87 5.99
N ILE A 109 7.00 -4.77 6.45
CA ILE A 109 6.19 -3.87 5.62
C ILE A 109 7.00 -3.37 4.42
N VAL A 110 8.22 -2.84 4.66
CA VAL A 110 9.07 -2.32 3.60
C VAL A 110 9.38 -3.39 2.56
N ARG A 111 9.77 -4.60 2.99
CA ARG A 111 10.05 -5.73 2.07
C ARG A 111 8.82 -6.10 1.22
N LEU A 112 7.64 -6.16 1.83
CA LEU A 112 6.40 -6.48 1.12
C LEU A 112 6.07 -5.42 0.06
N VAL A 113 6.14 -4.13 0.44
CA VAL A 113 5.88 -3.02 -0.49
C VAL A 113 6.85 -3.04 -1.67
N ILE A 114 8.13 -3.34 -1.45
CA ILE A 114 9.10 -3.40 -2.54
C ILE A 114 8.82 -4.59 -3.46
N TYR A 115 8.49 -5.78 -2.91
CA TYR A 115 8.13 -6.93 -3.74
C TYR A 115 6.90 -6.67 -4.60
N THR A 116 5.86 -6.09 -4.01
CA THR A 116 4.68 -5.64 -4.74
C THR A 116 5.03 -4.61 -5.82
N GLY A 117 5.86 -3.62 -5.49
CA GLY A 117 6.33 -2.62 -6.45
C GLY A 117 7.07 -3.25 -7.64
N VAL A 118 7.93 -4.24 -7.39
CA VAL A 118 8.61 -4.99 -8.47
C VAL A 118 7.61 -5.76 -9.31
N ILE A 119 6.65 -6.49 -8.71
CA ILE A 119 5.63 -7.25 -9.45
C ILE A 119 4.80 -6.32 -10.34
N ALA A 120 4.37 -5.17 -9.82
CA ALA A 120 3.62 -4.17 -10.57
C ALA A 120 4.42 -3.61 -11.75
N MET A 121 5.73 -3.34 -11.58
CA MET A 121 6.58 -2.87 -12.66
C MET A 121 6.86 -3.95 -13.71
N VAL A 122 7.09 -5.20 -13.29
CA VAL A 122 7.22 -6.34 -14.20
C VAL A 122 5.97 -6.48 -15.06
N ARG A 123 4.79 -6.30 -14.48
CA ARG A 123 3.52 -6.29 -15.21
C ARG A 123 3.50 -5.22 -16.30
N LYS A 124 3.96 -3.99 -16.03
CA LYS A 124 4.06 -2.93 -17.05
C LYS A 124 5.00 -3.28 -18.21
N VAL A 125 6.05 -4.06 -17.96
CA VAL A 125 6.98 -4.52 -18.99
C VAL A 125 6.39 -5.64 -19.85
N ILE A 126 5.62 -6.56 -19.27
CA ILE A 126 5.02 -7.70 -20.00
C ILE A 126 4.07 -7.22 -21.12
N ILE A 127 3.35 -6.11 -20.89
CA ILE A 127 2.39 -5.54 -21.86
C ILE A 127 3.02 -4.41 -22.71
N PHE A 128 4.29 -4.09 -22.48
CA PHE A 128 4.95 -3.01 -23.19
C PHE A 128 4.96 -3.24 -24.71
N ARG A 129 4.37 -2.30 -25.45
CA ARG A 129 4.28 -2.28 -26.90
C ARG A 129 4.72 -0.93 -27.43
N THR A 130 5.68 -0.91 -28.34
CA THR A 130 6.18 0.34 -28.96
C THR A 130 5.12 1.10 -29.75
N THR A 131 4.11 0.38 -30.22
CA THR A 131 3.02 0.89 -31.05
C THR A 131 1.95 1.70 -30.30
N GLU A 132 1.91 1.64 -28.97
CA GLU A 132 1.03 2.50 -28.14
C GLU A 132 1.58 3.91 -27.97
N TYR A 133 2.85 4.12 -28.33
CA TYR A 133 3.50 5.40 -28.21
C TYR A 133 3.40 6.18 -29.52
N PRO A 134 3.18 7.52 -29.46
CA PRO A 134 3.06 8.36 -30.67
C PRO A 134 4.30 8.28 -31.57
N THR A 135 5.47 8.12 -30.97
CA THR A 135 6.75 7.96 -31.68
C THR A 135 7.58 6.82 -31.10
N THR A 136 8.48 6.27 -31.92
CA THR A 136 9.47 5.28 -31.46
C THR A 136 10.41 5.83 -30.40
N GLN A 137 10.65 7.15 -30.42
CA GLN A 137 11.46 7.84 -29.42
C GLN A 137 10.75 7.87 -28.05
N ASP A 138 9.44 8.11 -28.02
CA ASP A 138 8.65 8.07 -26.78
C ASP A 138 8.64 6.66 -26.17
N ALA A 139 8.51 5.63 -27.02
CA ALA A 139 8.61 4.24 -26.60
C ALA A 139 9.99 3.92 -26.00
N LEU A 140 11.07 4.39 -26.64
CA LEU A 140 12.44 4.21 -26.14
C LEU A 140 12.62 4.87 -24.77
N PHE A 141 12.13 6.11 -24.59
CA PHE A 141 12.20 6.80 -23.30
C PHE A 141 11.41 6.09 -22.22
N ALA A 142 10.22 5.57 -22.55
CA ALA A 142 9.43 4.78 -21.61
C ALA A 142 10.15 3.48 -21.21
N ALA A 143 10.70 2.73 -22.17
CA ALA A 143 11.45 1.50 -21.91
C ALA A 143 12.69 1.75 -21.02
N VAL A 144 13.45 2.81 -21.31
CA VAL A 144 14.60 3.22 -20.48
C VAL A 144 14.15 3.60 -19.08
N SER A 145 13.05 4.36 -18.95
CA SER A 145 12.50 4.75 -17.64
C SER A 145 12.07 3.53 -16.83
N TYR A 146 11.35 2.58 -17.43
CA TYR A 146 10.97 1.34 -16.77
C TYR A 146 12.18 0.51 -16.35
N THR A 147 13.23 0.46 -17.18
CA THR A 147 14.49 -0.23 -16.85
C THR A 147 15.16 0.41 -15.64
N ILE A 148 15.22 1.75 -15.58
CA ILE A 148 15.82 2.47 -14.45
C ILE A 148 15.01 2.24 -13.17
N ILE A 149 13.68 2.32 -13.23
CA ILE A 149 12.80 2.11 -12.07
C ILE A 149 12.94 0.68 -11.55
N ILE A 150 12.88 -0.33 -12.43
CA ILE A 150 13.05 -1.74 -12.04
C ILE A 150 14.45 -1.96 -11.47
N GLY A 151 15.48 -1.43 -12.12
CA GLY A 151 16.85 -1.47 -11.62
C GLY A 151 16.98 -0.86 -10.22
N GLY A 152 16.34 0.28 -9.97
CA GLY A 152 16.30 0.93 -8.66
C GLY A 152 15.59 0.09 -7.59
N LEU A 153 14.43 -0.50 -7.91
CA LEU A 153 13.70 -1.38 -7.00
C LEU A 153 14.49 -2.65 -6.68
N VAL A 154 15.12 -3.27 -7.68
CA VAL A 154 15.98 -4.45 -7.51
C VAL A 154 17.22 -4.10 -6.68
N ALA A 155 17.84 -2.95 -6.91
CA ALA A 155 18.96 -2.48 -6.11
C ALA A 155 18.55 -2.25 -4.64
N LEU A 156 17.37 -1.70 -4.40
CA LEU A 156 16.84 -1.49 -3.06
C LEU A 156 16.54 -2.83 -2.36
N LEU A 157 15.96 -3.82 -3.06
CA LEU A 157 15.83 -5.19 -2.56
C LEU A 157 17.18 -5.83 -2.25
N PHE A 158 18.18 -5.60 -3.11
CA PHE A 158 19.52 -6.16 -2.92
C PHE A 158 20.16 -5.61 -1.64
N VAL A 159 20.06 -4.29 -1.40
CA VAL A 159 20.58 -3.64 -0.19
C VAL A 159 19.82 -4.11 1.06
N GLU A 160 18.49 -4.19 1.00
CA GLU A 160 17.66 -4.69 2.10
C GLU A 160 18.06 -6.13 2.48
N ARG A 161 18.27 -6.99 1.48
CA ARG A 161 18.70 -8.37 1.70
C ARG A 161 20.11 -8.45 2.28
N SER A 162 21.07 -7.69 1.75
CA SER A 162 22.47 -7.77 2.18
C SER A 162 22.68 -7.28 3.61
N VAL A 163 22.06 -6.16 3.97
CA VAL A 163 22.13 -5.59 5.33
C VAL A 163 21.33 -6.45 6.33
N GLY A 164 20.22 -7.05 5.87
CA GLY A 164 19.45 -8.01 6.67
C GLY A 164 20.24 -9.26 7.02
N SER A 165 21.07 -9.77 6.11
CA SER A 165 21.93 -10.94 6.35
C SER A 165 23.13 -10.66 7.26
N SER A 166 23.70 -9.46 7.24
CA SER A 166 24.87 -9.12 8.07
C SER A 166 24.54 -8.99 9.57
N LEU A 167 23.30 -8.61 9.91
CA LEU A 167 22.87 -8.47 11.31
C LEU A 167 22.49 -9.77 12.01
N LEU A 168 22.36 -10.88 11.28
CA LEU A 168 22.13 -12.22 11.83
C LEU A 168 23.41 -13.07 11.91
N ALA A 169 24.54 -12.52 11.44
CA ALA A 169 25.85 -13.18 11.41
C ALA A 169 26.79 -12.73 12.55
N GLU A 170 26.33 -11.85 13.45
CA GLU A 170 26.92 -11.52 14.75
C GLU A 170 26.05 -12.08 15.88
#